data_AF-A0A7V8NRX3-F1
#
_entry.id   AF-A0A7V8NRX3-F1
#
_cell.length_a   1.000
_cell.length_b   1.000
_cell.length_c   1.000
_cell.angle_alpha   90.00
_cell.angle_beta   90.00
_cell.angle_gamma   90.00
#
_symmetry.space_group_name_H-M   'P 1'
#
loop_
_entity.id
_entity.type
_entity.pdbx_description
1 polymer ?
#
loop_
_entity_poly.entity_id
_entity_poly.type
_entity_poly.pdbx_seq_one_letter_code
_entity_poly.pdbx_strand_id
1 'polypeptide(L)' 'PVIADIDAGFGNAEATYLLAKKMIDWVKEGRRTPDEAVTYLQRFCSCGVFNPARARRLLEQARTRTK' A
#
# COMPACT_ATOMS: atom_id res chain seq x y z
N PRO A 1 8.43 -4.92 8.14
CA PRO A 1 7.67 -5.57 7.04
C PRO A 1 7.05 -4.51 6.13
N VAL A 2 7.04 -4.69 4.81
CA VAL A 2 6.55 -3.71 3.80
C VAL A 2 5.17 -3.12 4.15
N ILE A 3 4.31 -3.93 4.79
CA ILE A 3 2.97 -3.52 5.23
C ILE A 3 3.00 -2.48 6.36
N ALA A 4 3.89 -2.63 7.36
CA ALA A 4 3.96 -1.72 8.52
C ALA A 4 4.33 -0.28 8.12
N ASP A 5 5.01 -0.10 6.99
CA ASP A 5 5.36 1.22 6.47
C ASP A 5 4.24 1.88 5.65
N ILE A 6 3.27 1.10 5.17
CA ILE A 6 2.04 1.59 4.51
C ILE A 6 0.96 1.93 5.56
N ASP A 7 1.02 1.25 6.71
CA ASP A 7 0.02 1.28 7.79
C ASP A 7 0.07 2.52 8.70
N ALA A 8 1.12 3.34 8.62
CA ALA A 8 1.41 4.41 9.58
C ALA A 8 0.40 5.59 9.61
N GLY A 9 -0.72 5.55 8.89
CA GLY A 9 -1.60 6.71 8.72
C GLY A 9 -3.10 6.45 8.77
N PHE A 10 -3.52 5.45 9.52
CA PHE A 10 -4.93 5.11 9.65
C PHE A 10 -5.20 4.68 11.08
N GLY A 11 -6.06 5.40 11.80
CA GLY A 11 -6.41 5.13 13.21
C GLY A 11 -7.10 3.79 13.49
N ASN A 12 -6.96 2.80 12.60
CA ASN A 12 -7.34 1.41 12.75
C ASN A 12 -6.31 0.54 12.01
N ALA A 13 -5.38 -0.05 12.77
CA ALA A 13 -4.26 -0.82 12.23
C ALA A 13 -4.69 -2.09 11.47
N GLU A 14 -5.79 -2.73 11.89
CA GLU A 14 -6.19 -4.02 11.31
C GLU A 14 -6.84 -3.88 9.93
N ALA A 15 -7.77 -2.93 9.78
CA ALA A 15 -8.43 -2.67 8.49
C ALA A 15 -7.43 -2.19 7.42
N THR A 16 -6.44 -1.42 7.83
CA THR A 16 -5.42 -0.81 6.95
C THR A 16 -4.35 -1.82 6.56
N TYR A 17 -3.94 -2.68 7.49
CA TYR A 17 -3.08 -3.82 7.21
C TYR A 17 -3.67 -4.74 6.12
N LEU A 18 -4.94 -5.11 6.24
CA LEU A 18 -5.60 -5.99 5.26
C LEU A 18 -5.73 -5.32 3.89
N LEU A 19 -6.03 -4.02 3.86
CA LEU A 19 -6.10 -3.24 2.63
C LEU A 19 -4.73 -3.14 1.94
N ALA A 20 -3.68 -2.82 2.70
CA ALA A 20 -2.31 -2.72 2.20
C ALA A 20 -1.82 -4.07 1.66
N LYS A 21 -2.07 -5.17 2.39
CA LYS A 21 -1.77 -6.53 1.94
C LYS A 21 -2.47 -6.84 0.61
N LYS A 22 -3.76 -6.54 0.51
CA LYS A 22 -4.54 -6.75 -0.72
C LYS A 22 -4.01 -5.92 -1.90
N MET A 23 -3.56 -4.69 -1.66
CA MET A 23 -2.92 -3.87 -2.70
C MET A 23 -1.59 -4.45 -3.16
N ILE A 24 -0.77 -4.97 -2.23
CA ILE A 24 0.48 -5.65 -2.56
C ILE A 24 0.20 -6.89 -3.41
N ASP A 25 -0.77 -7.72 -3.01
CA ASP A 25 -1.16 -8.93 -3.75
C ASP A 25 -1.63 -8.56 -5.17
N TRP A 26 -2.45 -7.51 -5.33
CA TRP A 26 -2.89 -7.03 -6.65
C TRP A 26 -1.78 -6.46 -7.52
N VAL A 27 -0.81 -5.75 -6.93
CA VAL A 27 0.35 -5.24 -7.67
C VAL A 27 1.28 -6.39 -8.10
N LYS A 28 1.44 -7.43 -7.27
CA LYS A 28 2.20 -8.64 -7.60
C LYS A 28 1.53 -9.46 -8.71
N GLU A 29 0.21 -9.60 -8.66
CA GLU A 29 -0.59 -10.28 -9.69
C GLU A 29 -0.70 -9.47 -10.99
N GLY A 30 -0.17 -8.25 -11.05
CA GLY A 30 -0.27 -7.36 -12.22
C GLY A 30 -1.70 -6.83 -12.44
N ARG A 31 -2.60 -6.97 -11.47
CA ARG A 31 -3.99 -6.50 -11.55
C ARG A 31 -4.11 -4.98 -11.39
N ARG A 32 -3.08 -4.33 -10.84
CA ARG A 32 -2.95 -2.88 -10.71
C ARG A 32 -1.49 -2.44 -10.82
N THR A 33 -1.29 -1.22 -11.28
CA THR A 33 -0.01 -0.53 -11.19
C THR A 33 0.23 -0.01 -9.76
N PRO A 34 1.51 0.20 -9.35
CA PRO A 34 1.83 0.82 -8.08
C PRO A 34 1.16 2.18 -7.88
N ASP A 35 1.08 3.01 -8.93
CA ASP A 35 0.41 4.31 -8.88
C ASP A 35 -1.10 4.18 -8.61
N GLU A 36 -1.81 3.27 -9.30
CA GLU A 36 -3.23 3.00 -9.03
C GLU A 36 -3.48 2.48 -7.61
N ALA A 37 -2.60 1.62 -7.11
CA ALA A 37 -2.69 1.09 -5.75
C ALA A 37 -2.50 2.21 -4.71
N VAL A 38 -1.55 3.13 -4.93
CA VAL A 38 -1.36 4.31 -4.08
C VAL A 38 -2.58 5.22 -4.10
N THR A 39 -3.10 5.57 -5.27
CA THR A 39 -4.30 6.41 -5.39
C THR A 39 -5.50 5.77 -4.69
N TYR A 40 -5.63 4.45 -4.77
CA TYR A 40 -6.69 3.73 -4.07
C TYR A 40 -6.52 3.79 -2.55
N LEU A 41 -5.30 3.58 -2.04
CA LEU A 41 -4.99 3.67 -0.61
C LEU A 41 -5.25 5.09 -0.07
N GLN A 42 -4.90 6.13 -0.82
CA GLN A 42 -5.12 7.53 -0.42
C GLN A 42 -6.58 7.82 -0.06
N ARG A 43 -7.55 7.23 -0.77
CA ARG A 43 -8.99 7.46 -0.54
C ARG A 43 -9.45 7.07 0.85
N PHE A 44 -8.78 6.12 1.48
CA PHE A 44 -9.16 5.63 2.79
C PHE A 44 -8.40 6.36 3.91
N CYS A 45 -7.34 7.13 3.59
CA CYS A 45 -6.56 7.84 4.60
C CYS A 45 -7.33 9.07 5.07
N SER A 46 -7.96 8.98 6.23
CA SER A 46 -8.71 10.08 6.82
C SER A 46 -7.85 11.07 7.62
N CYS A 47 -6.66 10.68 8.07
CA CYS A 47 -5.81 11.52 8.94
C CYS A 47 -4.64 12.22 8.21
N GLY A 48 -4.43 11.97 6.92
CA GLY A 48 -3.42 12.66 6.10
C GLY A 48 -1.96 12.24 6.32
N VAL A 49 -1.70 11.25 7.19
CA VAL A 49 -0.33 10.74 7.46
C VAL A 49 0.20 9.83 6.35
N PHE A 50 -0.67 9.40 5.43
CA PHE A 50 -0.28 8.55 4.31
C PHE A 50 0.72 9.25 3.38
N ASN A 51 1.89 8.64 3.22
CA ASN A 51 2.94 9.12 2.32
C ASN A 51 2.86 8.39 0.96
N PRO A 52 2.28 9.00 -0.09
CA PRO A 52 2.14 8.35 -1.40
C PRO A 52 3.47 8.01 -2.06
N ALA A 53 4.48 8.87 -1.91
CA ALA A 53 5.80 8.63 -2.49
C ALA A 53 6.49 7.41 -1.87
N ARG A 54 6.34 7.23 -0.55
CA ARG A 54 6.85 6.04 0.16
C ARG A 54 6.07 4.79 -0.24
N ALA A 55 4.74 4.85 -0.23
CA ALA A 55 3.88 3.72 -0.59
C ALA A 55 4.16 3.22 -2.02
N ARG A 56 4.35 4.14 -2.98
CA ARG A 56 4.71 3.80 -4.37
C ARG A 56 6.01 3.01 -4.45
N ARG A 57 7.07 3.47 -3.77
CA ARG A 57 8.38 2.78 -3.75
C ARG A 57 8.27 1.38 -3.15
N LEU A 58 7.46 1.22 -2.10
CA LEU A 58 7.23 -0.07 -1.45
C LEU A 58 6.46 -1.04 -2.35
N LEU A 59 5.47 -0.55 -3.09
CA LEU A 59 4.70 -1.34 -4.06
C LEU A 59 5.56 -1.72 -5.29
N GLU A 60 6.41 -0.81 -5.76
CA GLU A 60 7.41 -1.11 -6.81
C GLU A 60 8.42 -2.18 -6.38
N GLN A 61 8.90 -2.09 -5.13
CA GLN A 61 9.75 -3.12 -4.55
C GLN A 61 8.99 -4.44 -4.42
N ALA A 62 7.73 -4.42 -3.96
CA ALA A 62 6.92 -5.62 -3.83
C ALA A 62 6.66 -6.33 -5.16
N ARG A 63 6.55 -5.57 -6.27
CA ARG A 63 6.45 -6.10 -7.63
C ARG A 63 7.70 -6.86 -8.08
N THR A 64 8.88 -6.40 -7.66
CA THR A 64 10.18 -6.94 -8.09
C THR A 64 10.74 -7.99 -7.14
N ARG A 65 10.33 -8.01 -5.86
CA ARG A 65 10.77 -8.96 -4.83
C ARG A 65 10.08 -10.32 -4.90
N THR A 66 9.69 -10.76 -6.09
CA THR A 66 9.18 -12.12 -6.32
C THR A 66 10.37 -13.10 -6.38
N LYS A 67 11.00 -13.34 -5.23
CA LYS A 67 11.90 -14.47 -4.98
C LYS A 67 11.90 -14.82 -3.50
#